data_AF-A0A497GDZ3-F1
#
_entry.id   AF-A0A497GDZ3-F1
#
_cell.length_a   1.000
_cell.length_b   1.000
_cell.length_c   1.000
_cell.angle_alpha   90.00
_cell.angle_beta   90.00
_cell.angle_gamma   90.00
#
_symmetry.space_group_name_H-M   'P 1'
#
loop_
_entity.id
_entity.type
_entity.pdbx_description
1 polymer ?
#
loop_
_entity_poly.entity_id
_entity_poly.type
_entity_poly.pdbx_seq_one_letter_code
_entity_poly.pdbx_strand_id
1 'polypeptide(L)' 'FDPLTLAVIKRSGIATQVICGRPPSNVRRALAGERIGTLVVA' A
#
# COMPACT_ATOMS: atom_id res chain seq x y z
N PHE A 1 -3.17 -1.70 -11.99
CA PHE A 1 -2.25 -0.65 -11.53
C PHE A 1 -1.76 0.11 -12.75
N ASP A 2 -1.72 1.43 -12.67
CA ASP A 2 -1.17 2.28 -13.71
C ASP A 2 0.38 2.27 -13.63
N PRO A 3 1.11 2.03 -14.75
CA PRO A 3 2.57 1.96 -14.76
C PRO A 3 3.26 3.24 -14.25
N LEU A 4 2.67 4.42 -14.49
CA LEU A 4 3.25 5.69 -14.01
C LEU A 4 3.24 5.75 -12.48
N THR A 5 2.14 5.31 -11.85
CA THR A 5 2.03 5.22 -10.38
C THR A 5 3.15 4.36 -9.78
N LEU A 6 3.45 3.20 -10.39
CA LEU A 6 4.54 2.33 -9.92
C LEU A 6 5.92 2.97 -10.10
N ALA A 7 6.14 3.69 -11.20
CA ALA A 7 7.39 4.42 -11.43
C ALA A 7 7.60 5.53 -10.39
N VAL A 8 6.55 6.25 -10.00
CA VAL A 8 6.59 7.28 -8.96
C VAL A 8 6.89 6.67 -7.58
N ILE A 9 6.20 5.58 -7.21
CA ILE A 9 6.46 4.86 -5.95
C ILE A 9 7.91 4.35 -5.93
N LYS A 10 8.39 3.78 -7.03
CA LYS A 10 9.76 3.26 -7.10
C LYS A 10 10.80 4.37 -6.93
N ARG A 11 10.61 5.51 -7.62
CA ARG A 11 11.52 6.65 -7.56
C ARG A 11 11.58 7.29 -6.16
N SER A 12 10.48 7.28 -5.40
CA SER A 12 10.44 7.94 -4.09
C SER A 12 11.20 7.19 -3.01
N GLY A 13 11.40 5.87 -3.16
CA GLY A 13 11.97 5.02 -2.12
C GLY A 13 11.07 4.86 -0.89
N ILE A 14 9.80 5.28 -0.97
CA ILE A 14 8.85 5.18 0.14
C ILE A 14 8.13 3.84 0.04
N ALA A 15 8.32 3.00 1.06
CA ALA A 15 7.57 1.77 1.22
C ALA A 15 6.05 2.07 1.18
N THR A 16 5.35 1.46 0.23
CA THR A 16 3.94 1.77 -0.03
C THR A 16 3.09 0.52 0.14
N GLN A 17 2.10 0.57 1.03
CA GLN A 17 1.16 -0.51 1.23
C GLN A 17 -0.16 -0.20 0.53
N VAL A 18 -0.63 -1.12 -0.30
CA VAL A 18 -1.93 -1.04 -0.97
C VAL A 18 -2.91 -1.96 -0.26
N ILE A 19 -4.01 -1.40 0.23
CA ILE A 19 -5.05 -2.13 0.98
C ILE A 19 -6.41 -1.96 0.32
N CYS A 20 -7.30 -2.93 0.53
CA CYS A 20 -8.71 -2.76 0.20
C CYS A 20 -9.38 -1.88 1.26
N GLY A 21 -9.88 -0.71 0.88
CA GLY A 21 -10.59 0.21 1.80
C GLY A 21 -11.96 -0.29 2.29
N ARG A 22 -12.45 -1.43 1.79
CA ARG A 22 -13.70 -2.07 2.23
C ARG A 22 -13.43 -3.48 2.76
N PRO A 23 -13.90 -3.83 3.97
CA PRO A 23 -14.55 -2.95 4.94
C PRO A 23 -13.59 -1.87 5.50
N PRO A 24 -14.12 -0.74 6.04
CA PRO A 24 -13.29 0.33 6.61
C PRO A 24 -12.34 -0.11 7.73
N SER A 25 -12.64 -1.25 8.38
CA SER A 25 -11.75 -1.86 9.38
C SER A 25 -10.36 -2.17 8.82
N ASN A 26 -10.22 -2.47 7.52
CA ASN A 26 -8.91 -2.70 6.91
C ASN A 26 -7.97 -1.50 7.06
N VAL A 27 -8.47 -0.27 7.06
CA VAL A 27 -7.63 0.92 7.31
C VAL A 27 -7.03 0.87 8.71
N ARG A 28 -7.85 0.53 9.73
CA ARG A 28 -7.37 0.41 11.11
C ARG A 28 -6.38 -0.74 11.27
N ARG A 29 -6.66 -1.88 10.62
CA ARG A 29 -5.79 -3.06 10.62
C ARG A 29 -4.42 -2.75 9.99
N ALA A 30 -4.40 -2.00 8.87
CA ALA A 30 -3.16 -1.53 8.25
C ALA A 30 -2.35 -0.64 9.20
N LEU A 31 -3.01 0.33 9.85
CA LEU A 31 -2.37 1.23 10.81
C LEU A 31 -1.85 0.50 12.05
N ALA A 32 -2.49 -0.61 12.44
CA ALA A 32 -2.03 -1.47 13.54
C ALA A 32 -0.83 -2.37 13.14
N GLY A 33 -0.37 -2.30 11.89
CA GLY A 33 0.73 -3.12 11.38
C GLY A 33 0.31 -4.56 11.05
N GLU A 34 -0.98 -4.86 10.94
CA GLU A 34 -1.42 -6.16 10.49
C GLU A 34 -0.99 -6.42 9.04
N ARG A 35 -0.60 -7.66 8.76
CA ARG A 35 -0.21 -8.08 7.41
C ARG A 35 -1.42 -8.24 6.51
N ILE A 36 -1.88 -7.14 5.94
CA ILE A 36 -2.99 -7.09 4.97
C ILE A 36 -2.58 -6.39 3.67
N GLY A 37 -3.25 -6.74 2.57
CA GLY A 37 -2.99 -6.15 1.26
C GLY A 37 -1.60 -6.50 0.71
N THR A 38 -1.03 -5.57 -0.06
CA THR A 38 0.24 -5.76 -0.77
C THR A 38 1.22 -4.66 -0.40
N LEU A 39 2.43 -5.03 0.02
CA LEU A 39 3.54 -4.12 0.19
C LEU A 39 4.31 -3.99 -1.14
N VAL A 40 4.38 -2.79 -1.67
CA VAL A 40 5.24 -2.44 -2.82
C VAL A 40 6.59 -2.00 -2.26
N VAL A 41 7.58 -2.86 -2.45
CA VAL A 41 9.00 -2.57 -2.20
C VAL A 41 9.66 -2.22 -3.52
N ALA A 42 10.37 -1.09 -3.53
CA ALA A 42 11.04 -0.50 -4.68
C ALA A 42 12.48 -0.99 -4.82
#